data_AF-A0A7G8ILU5-F1
#
_entry.id   AF-A0A7G8ILU5-F1
#
_cell.length_a   1.000
_cell.length_b   1.000
_cell.length_c   1.000
_cell.angle_alpha   90.00
_cell.angle_beta   90.00
_cell.angle_gamma   90.00
#
_symmetry.space_group_name_H-M   'P 1'
#
loop_
_entity.id
_entity.type
_entity.pdbx_description
1 polymer ?
#
loop_
_entity_poly.entity_id
_entity_poly.type
_entity_poly.pdbx_seq_one_letter_code
_entity_poly.pdbx_strand_id
1 'polypeptide(L)'
;MGRAPQSQRRRFGKGEVLLPPMPAPAQPLSGCLEALQKTWRQEGSLAALWQDWRTLAGDQLAGHCRPLGLRNGVLTVGASHPQWRQALLYSKLQLLAAIRAAGHPVKDLRIQQHHAVARPAADDPLEDWKRHPSRIDVHGIAPCPRCGTPSPLGEMAQWGHCSFCRRMELSKANGGDQ
;
A
#
# COMPACT_ATOMS: atom_id res chain seq x y z
N MET A 1 -7.91 40.78 -4.08
CA MET A 1 -7.20 40.15 -2.96
C MET A 1 -8.21 39.81 -1.86
N GLY A 2 -8.46 38.53 -1.60
CA GLY A 2 -9.44 38.10 -0.59
C GLY A 2 -8.88 38.30 0.81
N ARG A 3 -9.52 39.15 1.61
CA ARG A 3 -9.19 39.30 3.04
C ARG A 3 -9.77 38.08 3.78
N ALA A 4 -8.91 37.27 4.40
CA ALA A 4 -9.33 36.19 5.30
C ALA A 4 -10.33 36.70 6.36
N PRO A 5 -11.33 35.91 6.77
CA PRO A 5 -12.36 36.30 7.73
C PRO A 5 -11.76 36.67 9.11
N GLN A 6 -12.44 37.54 9.87
CA GLN A 6 -11.98 37.99 11.20
C GLN A 6 -11.72 36.82 12.18
N SER A 7 -12.45 35.70 12.04
CA SER A 7 -12.27 34.49 12.85
C SER A 7 -10.94 33.76 12.63
N GLN A 8 -10.25 34.04 11.52
CA GLN A 8 -8.94 33.48 11.17
C GLN A 8 -7.81 34.52 11.35
N ARG A 9 -8.06 35.57 12.13
CA ARG A 9 -7.07 36.62 12.40
C ARG A 9 -6.97 36.84 13.90
N ARG A 10 -5.76 36.74 14.42
CA ARG A 10 -5.44 37.16 15.79
C ARG A 10 -4.48 38.33 15.72
N ARG A 11 -4.89 39.48 16.27
CA ARG A 11 -4.00 40.64 16.39
C ARG A 11 -2.87 40.32 17.36
N PHE A 12 -1.65 40.63 16.97
CA PHE A 12 -0.45 40.54 17.79
C PHE A 12 0.31 41.86 17.68
N GLY A 13 0.20 42.70 18.73
CA GLY A 13 0.77 44.06 18.72
C GLY A 13 0.23 44.91 17.57
N LYS A 14 1.12 45.36 16.68
CA LYS A 14 0.77 46.12 15.46
C LYS A 14 0.53 45.26 14.21
N GLY A 15 0.63 43.93 14.33
CA GLY A 15 0.46 42.98 13.23
C GLY A 15 -0.77 42.07 13.39
N GLU A 16 -1.14 41.38 12.31
CA GLU A 16 -2.18 40.34 12.31
C GLU A 16 -1.56 38.99 11.96
N VAL A 17 -1.80 37.99 12.80
CA VAL A 17 -1.42 36.60 12.55
C VAL A 17 -2.61 35.88 11.93
N LEU A 18 -2.40 35.25 10.78
CA LEU A 18 -3.36 34.35 10.17
C LEU A 18 -3.41 33.05 10.97
N LEU A 19 -4.57 32.70 11.50
CA LEU A 19 -4.81 31.39 12.09
C LEU A 19 -5.18 30.39 11.00
N PRO A 20 -4.78 29.12 11.15
CA PRO A 20 -5.27 28.07 10.27
C PRO A 20 -6.81 28.01 10.33
N PRO A 21 -7.47 27.68 9.21
CA PRO A 21 -8.91 27.46 9.21
C PRO A 21 -9.27 26.40 10.24
N MET A 22 -10.41 26.58 10.93
CA MET A 22 -10.90 25.60 11.90
C MET A 22 -11.05 24.24 11.21
N PRO A 23 -10.61 23.13 11.85
CA PRO A 23 -10.79 21.81 11.28
C PRO A 23 -12.28 21.55 11.08
N ALA A 24 -12.62 20.85 9.99
CA ALA A 24 -13.99 20.46 9.71
C ALA A 24 -14.56 19.65 10.90
N PRO A 25 -15.86 19.78 11.20
CA PRO A 25 -16.48 19.01 12.28
C PRO A 25 -16.29 17.51 12.05
N ALA A 26 -16.15 16.75 13.14
CA ALA A 26 -16.01 15.30 13.06
C ALA A 26 -17.25 14.69 12.39
N GLN A 27 -17.03 14.00 11.28
CA GLN A 27 -18.07 13.30 10.52
C GLN A 27 -18.06 11.82 10.89
N PRO A 28 -19.19 11.10 10.74
CA PRO A 28 -19.19 9.65 10.87
C PRO A 28 -18.22 9.03 9.84
N LEU A 29 -17.56 7.93 10.23
CA LEU A 29 -16.61 7.23 9.37
C LEU A 29 -17.20 6.87 8.00
N SER A 30 -18.48 6.50 7.96
CA SER A 30 -19.21 6.21 6.71
C SER A 30 -19.21 7.40 5.75
N GLY A 31 -19.53 8.61 6.23
CA GLY A 31 -19.54 9.82 5.43
C GLY A 31 -18.15 10.18 4.87
N CYS A 32 -17.11 9.99 5.69
CA CYS A 32 -15.72 10.17 5.23
C CYS A 32 -15.33 9.16 4.14
N LEU A 33 -15.72 7.89 4.30
CA LEU A 33 -15.44 6.84 3.31
C LEU A 33 -16.19 7.07 1.99
N GLU A 34 -17.45 7.49 2.04
CA GLU A 34 -18.24 7.82 0.85
C GLU A 34 -17.68 9.02 0.10
N ALA A 35 -17.30 10.09 0.82
CA ALA A 35 -16.66 11.25 0.24
C ALA A 35 -15.36 10.87 -0.46
N LEU A 36 -14.51 10.09 0.22
CA LEU A 36 -13.26 9.58 -0.32
C LEU A 36 -13.47 8.72 -1.58
N GLN A 37 -14.48 7.84 -1.55
CA GLN A 37 -14.83 7.00 -2.70
C GLN A 37 -15.26 7.85 -3.91
N LYS A 38 -16.04 8.92 -3.71
CA LYS A 38 -16.41 9.86 -4.78
C LYS A 38 -15.19 10.59 -5.33
N THR A 39 -14.32 11.09 -4.47
CA THR A 39 -13.07 11.75 -4.88
C THR A 39 -12.19 10.82 -5.72
N TRP A 40 -12.02 9.57 -5.31
CA TRP A 40 -11.25 8.58 -6.08
C TRP A 40 -11.82 8.31 -7.47
N ARG A 41 -13.15 8.30 -7.62
CA ARG A 41 -13.81 8.15 -8.92
C ARG A 41 -13.58 9.37 -9.81
N GLN A 42 -13.67 10.58 -9.25
CA GLN A 42 -13.43 11.82 -9.99
C GLN A 42 -11.98 11.98 -10.44
N GLU A 43 -11.03 11.56 -9.59
CA GLU A 43 -9.59 11.64 -9.88
C GLU A 43 -9.09 10.49 -10.75
N GLY A 44 -9.94 9.51 -11.10
CA GLY A 44 -9.53 8.32 -11.85
C GLY A 44 -8.49 7.48 -11.10
N SER A 45 -8.54 7.48 -9.77
CA SER A 45 -7.59 6.80 -8.89
C SER A 45 -7.64 5.27 -9.06
N LEU A 46 -6.53 4.60 -8.74
CA LEU A 46 -6.42 3.14 -8.69
C LEU A 46 -7.55 2.50 -7.87
N ALA A 47 -8.00 3.17 -6.80
CA ALA A 47 -9.06 2.65 -5.93
C ALA A 47 -10.42 2.55 -6.64
N ALA A 48 -10.75 3.50 -7.52
CA ALA A 48 -11.95 3.42 -8.34
C ALA A 48 -11.85 2.27 -9.36
N LEU A 49 -10.69 2.14 -10.00
CA LEU A 49 -10.41 1.02 -10.90
C LEU A 49 -10.53 -0.33 -10.20
N TRP A 50 -10.08 -0.46 -8.95
CA TRP A 50 -10.25 -1.68 -8.16
C TRP A 50 -11.71 -2.03 -7.87
N GLN A 51 -12.57 -1.03 -7.66
CA GLN A 51 -13.99 -1.27 -7.45
C GLN A 51 -14.67 -1.79 -8.72
N ASP A 52 -14.32 -1.22 -9.86
CA ASP A 52 -14.93 -1.57 -11.15
C ASP A 52 -14.23 -2.76 -11.84
N TRP A 53 -13.09 -3.21 -11.31
CA TRP A 53 -12.26 -4.27 -11.89
C TRP A 53 -13.04 -5.54 -12.23
N ARG A 54 -13.98 -5.97 -11.37
CA ARG A 54 -14.77 -7.18 -11.62
C ARG A 54 -15.68 -7.04 -12.84
N THR A 55 -16.22 -5.85 -13.06
CA THR A 55 -17.03 -5.51 -14.23
C THR A 55 -16.18 -5.33 -15.48
N LEU A 56 -14.99 -4.73 -15.35
CA LEU A 56 -14.08 -4.44 -16.47
C LEU A 56 -13.34 -5.67 -16.99
N ALA A 57 -12.83 -6.52 -16.10
CA ALA A 57 -12.08 -7.72 -16.44
C ALA A 57 -12.98 -8.94 -16.68
N GLY A 58 -14.22 -8.90 -16.18
CA GLY A 58 -15.13 -10.05 -16.19
C GLY A 58 -14.79 -11.08 -15.12
N ASP A 59 -15.74 -11.98 -14.85
CA ASP A 59 -15.69 -12.86 -13.67
C ASP A 59 -14.48 -13.82 -13.69
N GLN A 60 -14.08 -14.32 -14.86
CA GLN A 60 -12.95 -15.24 -15.00
C GLN A 60 -11.58 -14.58 -14.75
N LEU A 61 -11.35 -13.37 -15.27
CA LEU A 61 -10.08 -12.67 -15.05
C LEU A 61 -10.02 -12.01 -13.67
N ALA A 62 -11.15 -11.52 -13.13
CA ALA A 62 -11.18 -10.82 -11.85
C ALA A 62 -10.76 -11.69 -10.65
N GLY A 63 -11.02 -13.00 -10.70
CA GLY A 63 -10.61 -13.93 -9.64
C GLY A 63 -9.10 -14.22 -9.62
N HIS A 64 -8.45 -14.18 -10.77
CA HIS A 64 -7.06 -14.64 -10.94
C HIS A 64 -6.07 -13.55 -11.36
N CYS A 65 -6.56 -12.37 -11.74
CA CYS A 65 -5.77 -11.21 -12.10
C CYS A 65 -6.17 -10.05 -11.21
N ARG A 66 -5.18 -9.38 -10.60
CA ARG A 66 -5.41 -8.24 -9.71
C ARG A 66 -4.59 -7.03 -10.16
N PRO A 67 -5.16 -5.82 -10.19
CA PRO A 67 -4.37 -4.62 -10.45
C PRO A 67 -3.42 -4.42 -9.28
N LEU A 68 -2.13 -4.22 -9.56
CA LEU A 68 -1.09 -4.03 -8.54
C LEU A 68 -0.80 -2.54 -8.32
N GLY A 69 -0.91 -1.72 -9.36
CA GLY A 69 -0.65 -0.29 -9.27
C GLY A 69 -0.80 0.44 -10.58
N LEU A 70 -1.05 1.74 -10.51
CA LEU A 70 -1.10 2.66 -11.65
C LEU A 70 0.03 3.67 -11.50
N ARG A 71 0.98 3.70 -12.44
CA ARG A 71 2.11 4.64 -12.44
C ARG A 71 2.29 5.25 -13.82
N ASN A 72 2.34 6.58 -13.92
CA ASN A 72 2.51 7.32 -15.18
C ASN A 72 1.51 6.92 -16.28
N GLY A 73 0.29 6.52 -15.90
CA GLY A 73 -0.73 6.01 -16.82
C GLY A 73 -0.51 4.57 -17.29
N VAL A 74 0.45 3.83 -16.73
CA VAL A 74 0.64 2.39 -16.98
C VAL A 74 0.03 1.61 -15.83
N LEU A 75 -1.01 0.82 -16.11
CA LEU A 75 -1.64 -0.07 -15.14
C LEU A 75 -0.87 -1.39 -15.10
N THR A 76 -0.33 -1.71 -13.94
CA THR A 76 0.32 -3.00 -13.71
C THR A 76 -0.72 -3.99 -13.19
N VAL A 77 -0.89 -5.11 -13.88
CA VAL A 77 -1.81 -6.20 -13.49
C VAL A 77 -1.01 -7.46 -13.21
N GLY A 78 -1.20 -8.03 -12.03
CA GLY A 78 -0.61 -9.26 -11.59
C GLY A 78 -1.52 -10.45 -11.88
N ALA A 79 -1.01 -11.46 -12.58
CA ALA A 79 -1.72 -12.72 -12.78
C ALA A 79 -1.20 -13.80 -11.82
N SER A 80 -2.11 -14.51 -11.15
CA SER A 80 -1.79 -15.55 -10.17
C SER A 80 -1.13 -16.79 -10.76
N HIS A 81 -1.45 -17.15 -12.02
CA HIS A 81 -0.87 -18.32 -12.71
C HIS A 81 -0.40 -17.99 -14.13
N PRO A 82 0.55 -18.74 -14.71
CA PRO A 82 1.03 -18.55 -16.08
C PRO A 82 -0.08 -18.62 -17.14
N GLN A 83 -1.08 -19.49 -16.95
CA GLN A 83 -2.23 -19.61 -17.87
C GLN A 83 -3.06 -18.31 -17.92
N TRP A 84 -3.31 -17.70 -16.77
CA TRP A 84 -4.06 -16.45 -16.67
C TRP A 84 -3.25 -15.27 -17.19
N ARG A 85 -1.92 -15.32 -17.07
CA ARG A 85 -1.03 -14.34 -17.70
C ARG A 85 -1.18 -14.35 -19.22
N GLN A 86 -1.25 -15.53 -19.84
CA GLN A 86 -1.44 -15.67 -21.29
C GLN A 86 -2.83 -15.20 -21.72
N ALA A 87 -3.87 -15.60 -20.99
CA ALA A 87 -5.24 -15.13 -21.26
C ALA A 87 -5.36 -13.59 -21.13
N LEU A 88 -4.70 -13.00 -20.14
CA LEU A 88 -4.66 -11.55 -19.94
C LEU A 88 -3.86 -10.83 -21.03
N LEU A 89 -2.78 -11.43 -21.54
CA LEU A 89 -2.02 -10.89 -22.67
C LEU A 89 -2.85 -10.86 -23.94
N TYR A 90 -3.60 -11.94 -24.21
CA TYR A 90 -4.48 -12.01 -25.37
C TYR A 90 -5.64 -11.00 -25.28
N SER A 91 -6.24 -10.86 -24.10
CA SER A 91 -7.34 -9.90 -23.84
C SER A 91 -6.86 -8.47 -23.54
N LYS A 92 -5.55 -8.19 -23.58
CA LYS A 92 -4.96 -6.88 -23.19
C LYS A 92 -5.63 -5.72 -23.89
N LEU A 93 -5.87 -5.81 -25.21
CA LEU A 93 -6.46 -4.72 -25.99
C LEU A 93 -7.93 -4.46 -25.61
N GLN A 94 -8.71 -5.52 -25.43
CA GLN A 94 -10.11 -5.42 -25.01
C GLN A 94 -10.22 -4.83 -23.60
N LEU A 95 -9.38 -5.31 -22.68
CA LEU A 95 -9.34 -4.80 -21.31
C LEU A 95 -8.91 -3.33 -21.27
N LEU A 96 -7.89 -2.95 -22.05
CA LEU A 96 -7.45 -1.55 -22.16
C LEU A 96 -8.57 -0.65 -22.70
N ALA A 97 -9.34 -1.12 -23.69
CA ALA A 97 -10.49 -0.40 -24.22
C ALA A 97 -11.60 -0.25 -23.17
N ALA A 98 -11.93 -1.32 -22.44
CA ALA A 98 -12.93 -1.29 -21.38
C ALA A 98 -12.55 -0.31 -20.25
N ILE A 99 -11.28 -0.33 -19.81
CA ILE A 99 -10.78 0.57 -18.77
C ILE A 99 -10.85 2.04 -19.23
N ARG A 100 -10.50 2.32 -20.50
CA ARG A 100 -10.61 3.67 -21.07
C ARG A 100 -12.06 4.12 -21.20
N ALA A 101 -12.96 3.22 -21.59
CA ALA A 101 -14.40 3.51 -21.68
C ALA A 101 -15.02 3.85 -20.30
N ALA A 102 -14.48 3.28 -19.22
CA ALA A 102 -14.85 3.62 -17.85
C ALA A 102 -14.28 4.97 -17.35
N GLY A 103 -13.51 5.68 -18.18
CA GLY A 103 -12.99 7.02 -17.85
C GLY A 103 -11.68 7.01 -17.07
N HIS A 104 -10.99 5.88 -16.95
CA HIS A 104 -9.67 5.84 -16.33
C HIS A 104 -8.56 6.22 -17.33
N PRO A 105 -7.64 7.15 -16.97
CA PRO A 105 -6.57 7.62 -17.86
C PRO A 105 -5.42 6.61 -17.95
N VAL A 106 -5.68 5.42 -18.50
CA VAL A 106 -4.68 4.36 -18.68
C VAL A 106 -4.15 4.36 -20.12
N LYS A 107 -2.86 4.62 -20.26
CA LYS A 107 -2.09 4.62 -21.51
C LYS A 107 -1.71 3.21 -21.92
N ASP A 108 -1.20 2.39 -21.00
CA ASP A 108 -0.74 1.03 -21.29
C ASP A 108 -1.00 0.07 -20.12
N LEU A 109 -0.97 -1.23 -20.42
CA LEU A 109 -1.14 -2.33 -19.47
C LEU A 109 0.16 -3.13 -19.37
N ARG A 110 0.76 -3.16 -18.19
CA ARG A 110 1.91 -4.02 -17.88
C ARG A 110 1.45 -5.26 -17.14
N ILE A 111 1.70 -6.42 -17.73
CA ILE A 111 1.32 -7.70 -17.14
C ILE A 111 2.52 -8.29 -16.43
N GLN A 112 2.39 -8.60 -15.15
CA GLN A 112 3.41 -9.26 -14.35
C GLN A 112 2.88 -10.59 -13.82
N GLN A 113 3.78 -11.56 -13.71
CA GLN A 113 3.48 -12.77 -12.96
C GLN A 113 3.51 -12.40 -11.48
N HIS A 114 2.36 -12.49 -10.83
CA HIS A 114 2.21 -12.21 -9.42
C HIS A 114 1.84 -13.50 -8.71
N HIS A 115 2.85 -14.20 -8.21
CA HIS A 115 2.61 -15.25 -7.23
C HIS A 115 2.21 -14.56 -5.93
N ALA A 116 0.91 -14.45 -5.68
CA ALA A 116 0.44 -14.26 -4.31
C ALA A 116 0.91 -15.51 -3.57
N VAL A 117 1.98 -15.38 -2.77
CA VAL A 117 2.41 -16.45 -1.89
C VAL A 117 1.19 -16.78 -1.04
N ALA A 118 0.59 -17.94 -1.28
CA ALA A 118 -0.54 -18.40 -0.50
C ALA A 118 -0.02 -18.45 0.94
N ARG A 119 -0.49 -17.53 1.78
CA ARG A 119 -0.18 -17.62 3.19
C ARG A 119 -0.75 -18.97 3.63
N PRO A 120 0.05 -19.88 4.23
CA PRO A 120 -0.50 -21.10 4.78
C PRO A 120 -1.67 -20.74 5.69
N ALA A 121 -2.65 -21.64 5.81
CA ALA A 121 -3.76 -21.46 6.74
C ALA A 121 -3.17 -21.00 8.07
N ALA A 122 -3.60 -19.82 8.54
CA ALA A 122 -3.02 -19.24 9.73
C ALA A 122 -3.25 -20.23 10.88
N ASP A 123 -2.17 -20.76 11.45
CA ASP A 123 -2.23 -21.37 12.77
C ASP A 123 -2.83 -20.37 13.75
N ASP A 124 -3.25 -20.86 14.92
CA ASP A 124 -3.75 -20.00 15.98
C ASP A 124 -2.79 -18.80 16.20
N PRO A 125 -3.27 -17.55 16.05
CA PRO A 125 -2.38 -16.38 16.08
C PRO A 125 -1.60 -16.22 17.39
N LEU A 126 -2.11 -16.76 18.50
CA LEU A 126 -1.38 -16.77 19.76
C LEU A 126 -0.22 -17.77 19.73
N GLU A 127 -0.40 -18.92 19.11
CA GLU A 127 0.65 -19.93 18.95
C GLU A 127 1.79 -19.46 18.04
N ASP A 128 1.48 -18.74 16.96
CA ASP A 128 2.46 -18.06 16.11
C ASP A 128 3.24 -17.00 16.92
N TRP A 129 2.53 -16.17 17.69
CA TRP A 129 3.14 -15.13 18.51
C TRP A 129 4.05 -15.70 19.61
N LYS A 130 3.70 -16.83 20.21
CA LYS A 130 4.54 -17.50 21.23
C LYS A 130 5.90 -17.92 20.69
N ARG A 131 5.97 -18.28 19.41
CA ARG A 131 7.21 -18.70 18.72
C ARG A 131 7.92 -17.56 18.00
N HIS A 132 7.42 -16.32 18.15
CA HIS A 132 7.95 -15.19 17.42
C HIS A 132 9.40 -14.87 17.86
N PRO A 133 10.36 -14.73 16.92
CA PRO A 133 11.78 -14.60 17.23
C PRO A 133 12.13 -13.37 18.08
N SER A 134 11.29 -12.33 18.06
CA SER A 134 11.44 -11.13 18.90
C SER A 134 11.00 -11.30 20.37
N ARG A 135 10.49 -12.47 20.77
CA ARG A 135 10.00 -12.73 22.14
C ARG A 135 11.17 -12.90 23.11
N ILE A 136 11.55 -11.81 23.76
CA ILE A 136 12.64 -11.76 24.74
C ILE A 136 12.37 -12.65 25.96
N ASP A 137 11.12 -12.80 26.37
CA ASP A 137 10.71 -13.67 27.48
C ASP A 137 10.85 -15.16 27.17
N VAL A 138 10.82 -15.53 25.89
CA VAL A 138 10.99 -16.93 25.43
C VAL A 138 12.45 -17.22 25.08
N HIS A 139 13.08 -16.34 24.31
CA HIS A 139 14.42 -16.57 23.77
C HIS A 139 15.54 -15.95 24.59
N GLY A 140 15.25 -14.97 25.45
CA GLY A 140 16.27 -14.17 26.16
C GLY A 140 16.85 -13.04 25.30
N ILE A 141 17.78 -12.29 25.89
CA ILE A 141 18.41 -11.11 25.27
C ILE A 141 19.95 -11.20 25.39
N ALA A 142 20.65 -10.81 24.33
CA ALA A 142 22.10 -10.73 24.31
C ALA A 142 22.58 -9.54 23.45
N PRO A 143 23.80 -9.02 23.67
CA PRO A 143 24.34 -7.95 22.82
C PRO A 143 24.58 -8.47 21.40
N CYS A 144 24.07 -7.73 20.41
CA CYS A 144 24.26 -8.03 19.00
C CYS A 144 25.77 -7.98 18.64
N PRO A 145 26.31 -8.98 17.92
CA PRO A 145 27.74 -9.03 17.58
C PRO A 145 28.18 -7.89 16.64
N ARG A 146 27.24 -7.24 15.93
CA ARG A 146 27.54 -6.20 14.94
C ARG A 146 27.52 -4.78 15.51
N CYS A 147 26.63 -4.50 16.46
CA CYS A 147 26.40 -3.15 16.98
C CYS A 147 26.35 -3.05 18.51
N GLY A 148 26.42 -4.18 19.22
CA GLY A 148 26.37 -4.23 20.68
C GLY A 148 24.98 -4.03 21.30
N THR A 149 23.96 -3.69 20.52
CA THR A 149 22.59 -3.45 21.02
C THR A 149 21.99 -4.71 21.64
N PRO A 150 21.35 -4.64 22.83
CA PRO A 150 20.70 -5.79 23.44
C PRO A 150 19.53 -6.23 22.55
N SER A 151 19.60 -7.46 22.05
CA SER A 151 18.71 -7.98 21.01
C SER A 151 18.18 -9.36 21.38
N PRO A 152 16.94 -9.70 21.00
CA PRO A 152 16.39 -11.02 21.27
C PRO A 152 17.25 -12.11 20.64
N LEU A 153 17.55 -13.16 21.39
CA LEU A 153 18.35 -14.27 20.88
C LEU A 153 17.66 -14.99 19.71
N GLY A 154 16.33 -14.97 19.63
CA GLY A 154 15.58 -15.53 18.50
C GLY A 154 15.85 -14.81 17.18
N GLU A 155 15.90 -13.47 17.17
CA GLU A 155 16.31 -12.69 16.00
C GLU A 155 17.77 -12.95 15.62
N MET A 156 18.65 -13.03 16.63
CA MET A 156 20.06 -13.35 16.43
C MET A 156 20.26 -14.77 15.86
N ALA A 157 19.46 -15.75 16.26
CA ALA A 157 19.50 -17.09 15.69
C ALA A 157 19.01 -17.10 14.23
N GLN A 158 18.04 -16.24 13.89
CA GLN A 158 17.46 -16.19 12.55
C GLN A 158 18.36 -15.45 11.53
N TRP A 159 19.00 -14.35 11.92
CA TRP A 159 19.75 -13.49 11.00
C TRP A 159 21.23 -13.32 11.36
N GLY A 160 21.69 -13.86 12.50
CA GLY A 160 23.05 -13.68 13.01
C GLY A 160 23.30 -12.31 13.68
N HIS A 161 22.34 -11.39 13.62
CA HIS A 161 22.43 -10.03 14.16
C HIS A 161 21.03 -9.46 14.42
N CYS A 162 20.95 -8.30 15.07
CA CYS A 162 19.69 -7.66 15.46
C CYS A 162 18.84 -7.16 14.29
N SER A 163 17.52 -7.02 14.48
CA SER A 163 16.58 -6.46 13.50
C SER A 163 17.01 -5.09 12.92
N PHE A 164 17.64 -4.22 13.69
CA PHE A 164 18.15 -2.94 13.20
C PHE A 164 19.29 -3.11 12.19
N CYS A 165 20.27 -3.95 12.51
CA CYS A 165 21.35 -4.30 11.60
C CYS A 165 20.81 -4.98 10.33
N ARG A 166 19.77 -5.81 10.46
CA ARG A 166 19.11 -6.48 9.34
C ARG A 166 18.43 -5.47 8.41
N ARG A 167 17.71 -4.51 8.98
CA ARG A 167 17.10 -3.41 8.21
C ARG A 167 18.14 -2.60 7.44
N MET A 168 19.26 -2.28 8.06
CA MET A 168 20.36 -1.54 7.42
C MET A 168 20.99 -2.32 6.26
N GLU A 169 21.13 -3.64 6.40
CA GLU A 169 21.62 -4.52 5.33
C GLU A 169 20.65 -4.57 4.15
N LEU A 170 19.36 -4.81 4.40
CA LEU A 170 18.33 -4.83 3.36
C LEU A 170 18.20 -3.48 2.63
N SER A 171 18.33 -2.38 3.37
CA SER A 171 18.33 -1.04 2.76
C SER A 171 19.51 -0.83 1.81
N LYS A 172 20.68 -1.40 2.11
CA LYS A 172 21.84 -1.35 1.21
C LYS A 172 21.64 -2.24 -0.02
N ALA A 173 21.10 -3.44 0.17
CA ALA A 173 20.81 -4.37 -0.92
C ALA A 173 19.81 -3.79 -1.94
N ASN A 174 18.76 -3.12 -1.46
CA ASN A 174 17.76 -2.49 -2.33
C ASN A 174 18.24 -1.17 -2.98
N GLY A 175 19.33 -0.58 -2.50
CA GLY A 175 19.90 0.67 -3.01
C GLY A 175 20.91 0.50 -4.16
N GLY A 176 21.29 -0.73 -4.49
CA GLY A 176 22.28 -1.06 -5.54
C GLY A 176 21.70 -1.37 -6.92
N ASP A 177 20.38 -1.25 -7.10
CA ASP A 177 19.67 -1.52 -8.36
C ASP A 177 19.09 -0.21 -8.95
N GLN A 178 19.98 0.77 -9.15
CA GLN A 178 19.73 2.04 -9.86
C GLN A 178 20.73 2.22 -10.99
#